data_AF-A0A2V7WUU6-F1
#
_entry.id   AF-A0A2V7WUU6-F1
#
_cell.length_a   1.000
_cell.length_b   1.000
_cell.length_c   1.000
_cell.angle_alpha   90.00
_cell.angle_beta   90.00
_cell.angle_gamma   90.00
#
_symmetry.space_group_name_H-M   'P 1'
#
loop_
_entity.id
_entity.type
_entity.pdbx_description
1 polymer ?
#
loop_
_entity_poly.entity_id
_entity_poly.type
_entity_poly.pdbx_seq_one_letter_code
_entity_poly.pdbx_strand_id
1 'polypeptide(L)'
;MAQDVKTAPAPQREIETSSHIPVKPLYTPADLKGLDYETEIGYPGEYPFTRGVQATMYRGRLWTMRQYAGMGDAEESNKRYKYLLAN
;
A
#
# COMPACT_ATOMS: atom_id res chain seq x y z
N MET A 1 -12.68 -15.75 36.19
CA MET A 1 -13.91 -15.28 35.52
C MET A 1 -13.60 -15.11 34.05
N ALA A 2 -13.83 -16.16 33.24
CA ALA A 2 -13.77 -16.05 31.79
C ALA A 2 -15.10 -15.45 31.35
N GLN A 3 -15.07 -14.27 30.74
CA GLN A 3 -16.28 -13.64 30.22
C GLN A 3 -16.70 -14.41 28.96
N ASP A 4 -17.96 -14.84 28.92
CA ASP A 4 -18.60 -15.42 27.74
C ASP A 4 -18.55 -14.41 26.60
N VAL A 5 -17.60 -14.58 25.68
CA VAL A 5 -17.55 -13.81 24.44
C VAL A 5 -18.75 -14.26 23.61
N LYS A 6 -19.79 -13.41 23.54
CA LYS A 6 -20.94 -13.63 22.66
C LYS A 6 -20.44 -13.65 21.21
N THR A 7 -20.37 -14.84 20.62
CA THR A 7 -20.02 -15.03 19.21
C THR A 7 -21.13 -14.44 18.35
N ALA A 8 -20.86 -13.31 17.69
CA ALA A 8 -21.72 -12.82 16.62
C ALA A 8 -21.77 -13.85 15.48
N PRO A 9 -22.91 -13.99 14.77
CA PRO A 9 -23.01 -14.92 13.66
C PRO A 9 -21.96 -14.60 12.60
N ALA A 10 -21.28 -15.64 12.09
CA ALA A 10 -20.32 -15.48 11.01
C ALA A 10 -20.99 -14.82 9.79
N PRO A 11 -20.28 -13.93 9.07
CA PRO A 11 -20.85 -13.29 7.89
C PRO A 11 -21.32 -14.36 6.89
N GLN A 12 -22.53 -14.17 6.34
CA GLN A 12 -23.17 -15.13 5.42
C GLN A 12 -22.48 -15.23 4.05
N ARG A 13 -21.48 -14.39 3.79
CA ARG A 13 -20.75 -14.33 2.53
C ARG A 13 -19.25 -14.27 2.81
N GLU A 14 -18.50 -15.12 2.12
CA GLU A 14 -17.05 -14.99 2.06
C GLU A 14 -16.71 -13.63 1.45
N ILE A 15 -15.94 -12.84 2.19
CA ILE A 15 -15.50 -11.52 1.73
C ILE A 15 -14.28 -11.76 0.86
N GLU A 16 -14.33 -11.31 -0.39
CA GLU A 16 -13.21 -11.36 -1.31
C GLU A 16 -12.80 -9.95 -1.73
N THR A 17 -11.53 -9.78 -2.06
CA THR A 17 -11.05 -8.59 -2.76
C THR A 17 -11.54 -8.58 -4.21
N SER A 18 -11.40 -7.45 -4.91
CA SER A 18 -11.69 -7.35 -6.35
C SER A 18 -10.82 -8.26 -7.23
N SER A 19 -9.76 -8.85 -6.67
CA SER A 19 -8.89 -9.81 -7.32
C SER A 19 -9.20 -11.27 -6.94
N HIS A 20 -10.37 -11.53 -6.34
CA HIS A 20 -10.81 -12.88 -5.93
C HIS A 20 -9.92 -13.53 -4.86
N ILE A 21 -9.30 -12.72 -4.00
CA ILE A 21 -8.54 -13.22 -2.85
C ILE A 21 -9.48 -13.24 -1.63
N PRO A 22 -9.71 -14.40 -0.98
CA PRO A 22 -10.51 -14.50 0.23
C PRO A 22 -9.90 -13.72 1.40
N VAL A 23 -10.72 -12.99 2.12
CA VAL A 23 -10.33 -12.16 3.27
C VAL A 23 -10.84 -12.79 4.56
N LYS A 24 -9.91 -13.18 5.43
CA LYS A 24 -10.25 -13.72 6.75
C LYS A 24 -10.78 -12.61 7.67
N PRO A 25 -11.72 -12.90 8.58
CA PRO A 25 -12.20 -11.92 9.56
C PRO A 25 -11.11 -11.43 10.52
N LEU A 26 -10.05 -12.23 10.71
CA LEU A 26 -8.93 -11.93 11.59
C LEU A 26 -7.66 -12.57 11.02
N TYR A 27 -6.57 -11.81 10.99
CA TYR A 27 -5.23 -12.29 10.71
C TYR A 27 -4.40 -12.22 11.99
N THR A 28 -3.61 -13.26 12.24
CA THR A 28 -2.83 -13.47 13.46
C THR A 28 -1.40 -13.88 13.09
N PRO A 29 -0.46 -13.93 14.06
CA PRO A 29 0.88 -14.49 13.79
C PRO A 29 0.86 -15.92 13.25
N ALA A 30 -0.21 -16.70 13.50
CA ALA A 30 -0.35 -18.05 12.94
C ALA A 30 -0.54 -18.06 11.41
N ASP A 31 -0.98 -16.94 10.83
CA ASP A 31 -1.16 -16.78 9.38
C ASP A 31 0.15 -16.45 8.66
N LEU A 32 1.22 -16.16 9.40
CA LEU A 32 2.57 -15.92 8.87
C LEU A 32 3.44 -17.20 8.87
N LYS A 33 2.88 -18.36 9.23
CA LYS A 33 3.62 -19.62 9.26
C LYS A 33 4.19 -19.94 7.87
N GLY A 34 5.51 -20.07 7.79
CA GLY A 34 6.22 -20.38 6.55
C GLY A 34 6.80 -19.16 5.82
N LEU A 35 6.51 -17.94 6.30
CA LEU A 35 7.16 -16.72 5.79
C LEU A 35 8.61 -16.66 6.31
N ASP A 36 9.58 -16.55 5.41
CA ASP A 36 10.96 -16.24 5.75
C ASP A 36 11.20 -14.72 5.72
N TYR A 37 11.40 -14.13 6.90
CA TYR A 37 11.59 -12.69 7.02
C TYR A 37 12.80 -12.20 6.22
N GLU A 38 13.93 -12.89 6.27
CA GLU A 38 15.17 -12.38 5.67
C GLU A 38 15.13 -12.42 4.14
N THR A 39 14.49 -13.44 3.56
CA THR A 39 14.47 -13.63 2.10
C THR A 39 13.22 -13.07 1.41
N GLU A 40 12.06 -13.01 2.08
CA GLU A 40 10.81 -12.53 1.49
C GLU A 40 10.47 -11.08 1.87
N ILE A 41 10.87 -10.62 3.07
CA ILE A 41 10.59 -9.27 3.56
C ILE A 41 11.84 -8.39 3.52
N GLY A 42 12.93 -8.83 4.14
CA GLY A 42 14.25 -8.20 4.12
C GLY A 42 14.30 -6.77 4.65
N TYR A 43 15.31 -6.03 4.18
CA TYR A 43 15.57 -4.63 4.50
C TYR A 43 15.28 -3.72 3.29
N PRO A 44 14.86 -2.45 3.50
CA PRO A 44 14.66 -1.52 2.39
C PRO A 44 15.97 -1.25 1.66
N GLY A 45 15.93 -1.11 0.33
CA GLY A 45 17.12 -0.91 -0.50
C GLY A 45 17.90 -2.18 -0.84
N GLU A 46 17.44 -3.35 -0.38
CA GLU A 46 18.05 -4.65 -0.65
C GLU A 46 17.03 -5.59 -1.30
N TYR A 47 17.47 -6.54 -2.13
CA TYR A 47 16.59 -7.57 -2.70
C TYR A 47 15.88 -8.34 -1.57
N PRO A 48 14.57 -8.66 -1.66
CA PRO A 48 13.66 -8.52 -2.80
C PRO A 48 12.95 -7.16 -2.92
N PHE A 49 13.41 -6.14 -2.17
CA PHE A 49 12.87 -4.79 -2.15
C PHE A 49 11.41 -4.68 -1.68
N THR A 50 10.89 -5.70 -0.97
CA THR A 50 9.52 -5.71 -0.42
C THR A 50 9.25 -4.49 0.46
N ARG A 51 10.25 -4.00 1.18
CA ARG A 51 10.16 -2.79 2.04
C ARG A 51 10.50 -1.47 1.34
N GLY A 52 10.75 -1.50 0.04
CA GLY A 52 11.07 -0.35 -0.79
C GLY A 52 12.47 -0.43 -1.42
N VAL A 53 12.63 0.26 -2.56
CA VAL A 53 13.84 0.21 -3.40
C VAL A 53 14.99 1.12 -2.91
N GLN A 54 14.77 1.94 -1.89
CA GLN A 54 15.77 2.87 -1.34
C GLN A 54 15.94 2.62 0.16
N ALA A 55 17.16 2.58 0.67
CA ALA A 55 17.44 2.28 2.08
C ALA A 55 16.76 3.25 3.06
N THR A 56 16.69 4.54 2.71
CA THR A 56 16.10 5.59 3.56
C THR A 56 14.66 5.94 3.22
N MET A 57 14.15 5.48 2.06
CA MET A 57 12.82 5.84 1.52
C MET A 57 12.51 7.34 1.73
N TYR A 58 11.30 7.63 2.23
CA TYR A 58 10.78 8.99 2.41
C TYR A 58 11.39 9.74 3.60
N ARG A 59 12.25 9.11 4.42
CA ARG A 59 13.09 9.84 5.37
C ARG A 59 14.25 10.56 4.67
N GLY A 60 14.71 10.05 3.53
CA GLY A 60 15.76 10.67 2.71
C GLY A 60 15.20 11.62 1.66
N ARG A 61 14.21 11.18 0.87
CA ARG A 61 13.55 12.01 -0.14
C ARG A 61 12.08 11.61 -0.26
N LEU A 62 11.18 12.58 -0.16
CA LEU A 62 9.75 12.36 -0.39
C LEU A 62 9.48 11.86 -1.82
N TRP A 63 8.34 11.20 -2.01
CA TRP A 63 7.88 10.87 -3.36
C TRP A 63 7.70 12.14 -4.19
N THR A 64 7.86 12.02 -5.51
CA THR A 64 7.66 13.16 -6.39
C THR A 64 6.17 13.47 -6.47
N MET A 65 5.76 14.68 -6.06
CA MET A 65 4.44 15.19 -6.35
C MET A 65 4.33 15.44 -7.86
N ARG A 66 3.63 14.54 -8.56
CA ARG A 66 3.50 14.57 -10.02
C ARG A 66 2.03 14.66 -10.39
N GLN A 67 1.53 15.89 -10.46
CA GLN A 67 0.14 16.16 -10.84
C GLN A 67 -0.04 15.88 -12.32
N TYR A 68 -1.00 15.02 -12.66
CA TYR A 68 -1.46 14.90 -14.02
C TYR A 68 -2.24 16.17 -14.38
N ALA A 69 -1.84 16.83 -15.46
CA ALA A 69 -2.47 18.05 -15.94
C ALA A 69 -2.38 18.10 -17.47
N GLY A 70 -3.31 18.84 -18.07
CA GLY A 70 -3.42 19.04 -19.51
C GLY A 70 -4.79 19.63 -19.81
N MET A 71 -4.85 20.65 -20.65
CA MET A 71 -6.09 21.33 -21.03
C MET A 71 -5.91 21.98 -22.40
N GLY A 72 -6.92 21.79 -23.26
CA GLY A 72 -6.99 22.45 -24.56
C GLY A 72 -5.75 22.20 -25.42
N ASP A 73 -5.08 23.27 -25.82
CA ASP A 73 -3.87 23.21 -26.65
C ASP A 73 -2.55 23.14 -25.86
N ALA A 74 -1.45 23.10 -26.59
CA ALA A 74 -0.11 23.02 -26.01
C ALA A 74 0.26 24.26 -25.20
N GLU A 75 -0.20 25.46 -25.58
CA GLU A 75 0.11 26.69 -24.86
C GLU A 75 -0.66 26.75 -23.54
N GLU A 76 -1.95 26.40 -23.55
CA GLU A 76 -2.80 26.33 -22.35
C GLU A 76 -2.28 25.29 -21.36
N SER A 77 -1.91 24.10 -21.86
CA SER A 77 -1.26 23.08 -21.04
C SER A 77 0.08 23.56 -20.47
N ASN A 78 0.91 24.25 -21.25
CA ASN A 78 2.18 24.82 -20.76
C ASN A 78 1.97 25.86 -19.67
N LYS A 79 0.98 26.75 -19.84
CA LYS A 79 0.59 27.74 -18.82
C LYS A 79 0.19 27.03 -17.52
N ARG A 80 -0.59 25.95 -17.60
CA ARG A 80 -1.01 25.14 -16.43
C ARG A 80 0.19 24.45 -15.76
N TYR A 81 1.13 23.90 -16.51
CA TYR A 81 2.34 23.29 -15.94
C TYR A 81 3.18 24.30 -15.17
N LYS A 82 3.43 25.49 -15.75
CA LYS A 82 4.17 26.56 -15.09
C LYS A 82 3.49 27.00 -13.79
N TYR A 83 2.16 27.12 -13.80
CA TYR A 83 1.39 27.42 -12.59
C TYR A 83 1.59 26.35 -11.50
N LEU A 84 1.56 25.07 -11.85
CA LEU A 84 1.74 23.97 -10.88
C LEU A 84 3.15 23.91 -10.29
N LEU A 85 4.16 24.33 -11.06
CA LEU A 85 5.57 24.35 -10.65
C LEU A 85 5.99 25.63 -9.92
N ALA A 86 5.17 26.68 -9.93
CA ALA A 86 5.53 27.99 -9.39
C ALA A 86 5.46 28.09 -7.85
N ASN A 87 5.20 26.98 -7.15
CA ASN A 87 5.17 26.91 -5.68
C ASN A 87 6.45 26.28 -5.14
#